data_AF-A0A6L9EP63-F1
#
_entry.id   AF-A0A6L9EP63-F1
#
_cell.length_a   1.000
_cell.length_b   1.000
_cell.length_c   1.000
_cell.angle_alpha   90.00
_cell.angle_beta   90.00
_cell.angle_gamma   90.00
#
_symmetry.space_group_name_H-M   'P 1'
#
loop_
_entity.id
_entity.type
_entity.pdbx_description
1 polymer ?
#
loop_
_entity_poly.entity_id
_entity_poly.type
_entity_poly.pdbx_seq_one_letter_code
_entity_poly.pdbx_strand_id
1 'polypeptide(L)'
;MSKDMNKLLQQTIKYDLGSGLLIALLIVLSSSLLYAMIYLLGIVVGLLNFLCSYYVTNKFLFKQGAGSAIALFITILRIMLVIAIAVPLVNNFKFVALYLAGFISHLIIMSISCILKNK
;
A
#
# COMPACT_ATOMS: atom_id res chain seq x y z
N MET A 1 12.08 5.11 17.78
CA MET A 1 10.76 4.62 17.33
C MET A 1 9.75 5.08 18.38
N SER A 2 8.85 6.02 18.06
CA SER A 2 7.85 6.49 19.04
C SER A 2 6.73 5.44 19.18
N LYS A 3 6.20 5.23 20.38
CA LYS A 3 5.07 4.33 20.64
C LYS A 3 3.86 4.65 19.76
N ASP A 4 3.68 5.93 19.42
CA ASP A 4 2.54 6.41 18.62
C ASP A 4 2.67 6.04 17.14
N MET A 5 3.89 6.00 16.64
CA MET A 5 4.21 5.65 15.26
C MET A 5 3.98 4.15 15.02
N ASN A 6 4.31 3.31 16.00
CA ASN A 6 4.05 1.87 15.91
C ASN A 6 2.55 1.52 16.01
N LYS A 7 1.78 2.26 16.82
CA LYS A 7 0.33 2.12 16.91
C LYS A 7 -0.37 2.47 15.59
N LEU A 8 0.07 3.53 14.90
CA LEU A 8 -0.44 3.89 13.56
C LEU A 8 -0.23 2.78 12.56
N LEU A 9 0.97 2.21 12.54
CA LEU A 9 1.32 1.15 11.64
C LEU A 9 0.43 -0.07 11.88
N GLN A 10 0.25 -0.47 13.14
CA GLN A 10 -0.62 -1.59 13.50
C GLN A 10 -2.09 -1.32 13.16
N GLN A 11 -2.62 -0.12 13.43
CA GLN A 11 -4.00 0.22 13.06
C GLN A 11 -4.18 0.20 11.54
N THR A 12 -3.28 0.84 10.79
CA THR A 12 -3.34 0.88 9.33
C THR A 12 -3.31 -0.54 8.76
N ILE A 13 -2.38 -1.38 9.20
CA ILE A 13 -2.30 -2.79 8.76
C ILE A 13 -3.59 -3.54 9.11
N LYS A 14 -4.15 -3.34 10.31
CA LYS A 14 -5.33 -4.08 10.77
C LYS A 14 -6.60 -3.68 10.00
N TYR A 15 -6.80 -2.38 9.76
CA TYR A 15 -7.92 -1.89 8.96
C TYR A 15 -7.76 -2.23 7.49
N ASP A 16 -6.54 -2.18 6.97
CA ASP A 16 -6.25 -2.44 5.58
C ASP A 16 -6.37 -3.92 5.21
N LEU A 17 -5.85 -4.83 6.05
CA LEU A 17 -6.13 -6.26 5.90
C LEU A 17 -7.61 -6.57 6.11
N GLY A 18 -8.25 -6.00 7.13
CA GLY A 18 -9.65 -6.32 7.46
C GLY A 18 -10.62 -5.91 6.35
N SER A 19 -10.52 -4.66 5.90
CA SER A 19 -11.38 -4.14 4.82
C SER A 19 -10.99 -4.69 3.46
N GLY A 20 -9.69 -4.89 3.20
CA GLY A 20 -9.18 -5.53 1.99
C GLY A 20 -9.70 -6.96 1.82
N LEU A 21 -9.71 -7.73 2.92
CA LEU A 21 -10.24 -9.09 2.92
C LEU A 21 -11.76 -9.13 2.67
N LEU A 22 -12.51 -8.22 3.29
CA LEU A 22 -13.97 -8.12 3.06
C LEU A 22 -14.31 -7.80 1.60
N ILE A 23 -13.60 -6.85 1.00
CA ILE A 23 -13.80 -6.46 -0.41
C ILE A 23 -13.35 -7.59 -1.33
N ALA A 24 -12.23 -8.25 -1.04
CA ALA A 24 -11.79 -9.42 -1.79
C ALA A 24 -12.84 -10.54 -1.75
N LEU A 25 -13.47 -10.77 -0.59
CA LEU A 25 -14.53 -11.78 -0.42
C LEU A 25 -15.76 -11.46 -1.30
N LEU A 26 -16.16 -10.19 -1.36
CA LEU A 26 -17.23 -9.71 -2.26
C LEU A 26 -16.86 -9.94 -3.74
N ILE A 27 -15.61 -9.70 -4.13
CA ILE A 27 -15.13 -9.92 -5.50
C ILE A 27 -15.09 -11.42 -5.86
N VAL A 28 -14.69 -12.29 -4.93
CA VAL A 28 -14.75 -13.75 -5.13
C VAL A 28 -16.20 -14.18 -5.39
N LEU A 29 -17.15 -13.64 -4.62
CA LEU A 29 -18.57 -13.99 -4.74
C LEU A 29 -19.19 -13.53 -6.07
N SER A 30 -18.73 -12.40 -6.62
CA SER A 30 -19.31 -11.79 -7.82
C SER A 30 -18.60 -12.12 -9.14
N SER A 31 -17.36 -12.62 -9.15
CA SER A 31 -16.63 -12.79 -10.42
C SER A 31 -15.76 -14.04 -10.49
N SER A 32 -14.65 -14.09 -9.76
CA SER A 32 -13.73 -15.24 -9.74
C SER A 32 -12.62 -15.00 -8.72
N LEU A 33 -12.06 -16.09 -8.20
CA LEU A 33 -10.94 -16.09 -7.25
C LEU A 33 -9.70 -15.38 -7.83
N LEU A 34 -9.49 -15.46 -9.15
CA LEU A 34 -8.39 -14.78 -9.86
C LEU A 34 -8.48 -13.24 -9.74
N TYR A 35 -9.68 -12.68 -9.86
CA TYR A 35 -9.91 -11.23 -9.72
C TYR A 35 -9.66 -10.75 -8.30
N ALA A 36 -10.08 -11.54 -7.30
CA ALA A 36 -9.84 -11.23 -5.90
C ALA A 36 -8.37 -11.32 -5.52
N MET A 37 -7.63 -12.29 -6.07
CA MET A 37 -6.17 -12.39 -5.89
C MET A 37 -5.45 -11.16 -6.42
N ILE A 38 -5.84 -10.67 -7.60
CA ILE A 38 -5.26 -9.48 -8.21
C ILE A 38 -5.56 -8.22 -7.39
N TYR A 39 -6.79 -8.10 -6.87
CA TYR A 39 -7.16 -7.01 -5.96
C TYR A 39 -6.34 -7.05 -4.67
N LEU A 40 -6.20 -8.22 -4.04
CA LEU A 40 -5.34 -8.42 -2.87
C LEU A 40 -3.88 -8.09 -3.16
N LEU A 41 -3.38 -8.43 -4.35
CA LEU A 41 -2.03 -8.07 -4.78
C LEU A 41 -1.84 -6.56 -4.77
N GLY A 42 -2.82 -5.79 -5.27
CA GLY A 42 -2.82 -4.32 -5.23
C GLY A 42 -2.73 -3.76 -3.81
N ILE A 43 -3.48 -4.33 -2.87
CA ILE A 43 -3.42 -3.95 -1.45
C ILE A 43 -2.06 -4.26 -0.84
N VAL A 44 -1.52 -5.45 -1.07
CA VAL A 44 -0.20 -5.86 -0.55
C VAL A 44 0.90 -4.96 -1.10
N VAL A 45 0.86 -4.62 -2.39
CA VAL A 45 1.81 -3.68 -2.98
C VAL A 45 1.66 -2.28 -2.37
N GLY A 46 0.44 -1.80 -2.18
CA GLY A 46 0.16 -0.55 -1.46
C GLY A 46 0.77 -0.54 -0.05
N LEU A 47 0.59 -1.64 0.68
CA LEU A 47 1.08 -1.79 2.05
C LEU A 47 2.62 -1.85 2.10
N LEU A 48 3.26 -2.58 1.18
CA LEU A 48 4.73 -2.57 1.03
C LEU A 48 5.25 -1.17 0.70
N ASN A 49 4.57 -0.47 -0.21
CA ASN A 49 4.88 0.89 -0.60
C ASN A 49 4.83 1.81 0.63
N PHE A 50 3.76 1.73 1.44
CA PHE A 50 3.65 2.48 2.69
C PHE A 50 4.73 2.12 3.71
N LEU A 51 4.97 0.83 3.97
CA LEU A 51 5.99 0.37 4.91
C LEU A 51 7.38 0.89 4.54
N CYS A 52 7.71 0.85 3.25
CA CYS A 52 8.97 1.34 2.73
C CYS A 52 9.09 2.85 2.97
N SER A 53 8.05 3.63 2.63
CA SER A 53 8.04 5.07 2.93
C SER A 53 8.14 5.37 4.42
N TYR A 54 7.42 4.63 5.26
CA TYR A 54 7.45 4.82 6.71
C TYR A 54 8.85 4.57 7.25
N TYR A 55 9.52 3.50 6.81
CA TYR A 55 10.88 3.19 7.23
C TYR A 55 11.88 4.24 6.74
N VAL A 56 11.73 4.70 5.49
CA VAL A 56 12.57 5.76 4.92
C VAL A 56 12.42 7.07 5.67
N THR A 57 11.18 7.51 5.88
CA THR A 57 10.87 8.73 6.63
C THR A 57 11.42 8.65 8.05
N ASN A 58 11.18 7.55 8.76
CA ASN A 58 11.63 7.43 10.15
C ASN A 58 13.17 7.36 10.28
N LYS A 59 13.87 6.78 9.29
CA LYS A 59 15.32 6.53 9.38
C LYS A 59 16.18 7.60 8.72
N PHE A 60 15.67 8.27 7.67
CA PHE A 60 16.46 9.16 6.82
C PHE A 60 16.00 10.63 6.84
N LEU A 61 14.73 10.94 7.11
CA LEU A 61 14.30 12.37 7.15
C LEU A 61 14.85 13.13 8.37
N PHE A 62 15.22 12.44 9.44
CA PHE A 62 15.82 13.07 10.63
C PHE A 62 17.36 13.16 10.59
N LYS A 63 18.03 12.62 9.56
CA LYS A 63 19.48 12.73 9.36
C LYS A 63 19.75 13.64 8.16
N GLN A 64 20.06 14.92 8.43
CA GLN A 64 20.48 15.90 7.42
C GLN A 64 21.69 15.36 6.61
N GLY A 65 21.65 15.49 5.27
CA GLY A 65 22.74 15.07 4.36
C GLY A 65 22.39 13.88 3.45
N ALA A 66 23.31 12.92 3.29
CA ALA A 66 23.22 11.76 2.38
C ALA A 66 21.94 10.91 2.53
N GLY A 67 21.22 11.04 3.65
CA GLY A 67 19.91 10.43 3.84
C GLY A 67 18.83 10.92 2.88
N SER A 68 18.92 12.16 2.39
CA SER A 68 17.97 12.72 1.40
C SER A 68 18.09 12.04 0.03
N ALA A 69 19.33 11.78 -0.43
CA ALA A 69 19.58 11.07 -1.69
C ALA A 69 19.10 9.60 -1.62
N ILE A 70 19.29 8.93 -0.48
CA ILE A 70 18.80 7.56 -0.25
C ILE A 70 17.27 7.53 -0.24
N ALA A 71 16.62 8.53 0.36
CA ALA A 71 15.17 8.65 0.35
C ALA A 71 14.62 8.82 -1.08
N LEU A 72 15.28 9.64 -1.92
CA LEU A 72 14.90 9.79 -3.33
C LEU A 72 15.06 8.48 -4.11
N PHE A 73 16.18 7.78 -3.92
CA PHE A 73 16.43 6.50 -4.59
C PHE A 73 15.38 5.44 -4.25
N ILE A 74 15.00 5.34 -2.97
CA ILE A 74 13.97 4.40 -2.53
C ILE A 74 12.59 4.80 -3.06
N THR A 75 12.31 6.10 -3.21
CA THR A 75 11.05 6.57 -3.80
C THR A 75 10.93 6.15 -5.27
N ILE A 76 12.03 6.25 -6.04
CA ILE A 76 12.09 5.78 -7.44
C ILE A 76 11.92 4.26 -7.51
N LEU A 77 12.58 3.52 -6.61
CA LEU A 77 12.46 2.06 -6.53
C LEU A 77 11.03 1.61 -6.24
N ARG A 78 10.32 2.32 -5.35
CA ARG A 78 8.89 2.09 -5.06
C ARG A 78 8.03 2.20 -6.31
N ILE A 79 8.20 3.26 -7.09
CA ILE A 79 7.43 3.48 -8.33
C ILE A 79 7.75 2.38 -9.35
N MET A 80 9.03 2.02 -9.52
CA MET A 80 9.43 0.90 -10.37
C MET A 80 8.78 -0.42 -9.94
N LEU A 81 8.70 -0.70 -8.64
CA LEU A 81 8.10 -1.93 -8.13
C LEU A 81 6.60 -2.00 -8.41
N VAL A 82 5.87 -0.88 -8.22
CA VAL A 82 4.44 -0.80 -8.54
C VAL A 82 4.21 -1.03 -10.04
N ILE A 83 5.04 -0.43 -10.90
CA ILE A 83 4.94 -0.57 -12.36
C ILE A 83 5.32 -1.98 -12.79
N ALA A 84 6.42 -2.54 -12.29
CA ALA A 84 6.89 -3.87 -12.65
C ALA A 84 5.86 -4.97 -12.35
N ILE A 85 5.09 -4.80 -11.27
CA ILE A 85 3.98 -5.70 -10.94
C ILE A 85 2.77 -5.43 -11.83
N ALA A 86 2.49 -4.17 -12.20
CA ALA A 86 1.38 -3.85 -13.09
C ALA A 86 1.59 -4.31 -14.54
N VAL A 87 2.83 -4.28 -15.06
CA VAL A 87 3.20 -4.64 -16.44
C VAL A 87 2.66 -6.01 -16.88
N PRO A 88 2.86 -7.12 -16.15
CA PRO A 88 2.33 -8.41 -16.54
C PRO A 88 0.79 -8.49 -16.51
N LEU A 89 0.11 -7.57 -15.81
CA LEU A 89 -1.35 -7.51 -15.77
C LEU A 89 -1.97 -6.67 -16.90
N VAL A 90 -1.17 -5.91 -17.66
CA VAL A 90 -1.66 -5.03 -18.76
C VAL A 90 -2.39 -5.81 -19.87
N ASN A 91 -2.12 -7.11 -19.96
CA ASN A 91 -2.75 -7.99 -20.95
C ASN A 91 -4.29 -8.02 -20.83
N ASN A 92 -4.86 -7.69 -19.67
CA ASN A 92 -6.30 -7.51 -19.51
C ASN A 92 -6.62 -6.23 -18.74
N PHE A 93 -7.35 -5.32 -19.36
CA PHE A 93 -7.72 -4.03 -18.76
C PHE A 93 -8.48 -4.19 -17.42
N LYS A 94 -9.30 -5.25 -17.29
CA LYS A 94 -10.01 -5.59 -16.04
C LYS A 94 -9.05 -5.91 -14.89
N PHE A 95 -7.93 -6.59 -15.17
CA PHE A 95 -6.93 -6.94 -14.17
C PHE A 95 -6.16 -5.71 -13.69
N VAL A 96 -5.80 -4.81 -14.60
CA VAL A 96 -5.19 -3.53 -14.24
C VAL A 96 -6.14 -2.70 -13.38
N ALA A 97 -7.42 -2.60 -13.77
CA ALA A 97 -8.41 -1.83 -13.02
C ALA A 97 -8.60 -2.35 -11.58
N LEU A 98 -8.65 -3.67 -11.39
CA LEU A 98 -8.77 -4.28 -10.05
C LEU A 98 -7.52 -4.09 -9.21
N TYR A 99 -6.34 -4.24 -9.80
CA TYR A 99 -5.07 -3.97 -9.11
C TYR A 99 -5.00 -2.50 -8.66
N LEU A 100 -5.35 -1.58 -9.54
CA LEU A 100 -5.38 -0.15 -9.25
C LEU A 100 -6.41 0.18 -8.16
N ALA A 101 -7.60 -0.43 -8.23
CA ALA A 101 -8.62 -0.28 -7.20
C ALA A 101 -8.14 -0.75 -5.83
N GLY A 102 -7.45 -1.89 -5.74
CA GLY A 102 -6.85 -2.36 -4.49
C GLY A 102 -5.80 -1.39 -3.94
N PHE A 103 -4.95 -0.86 -4.83
CA PHE A 103 -3.93 0.11 -4.46
C PHE A 103 -4.52 1.45 -3.98
N ILE A 104 -5.60 1.93 -4.61
CA ILE A 104 -6.29 3.17 -4.22
C ILE A 104 -7.03 2.97 -2.89
N SER A 105 -7.70 1.83 -2.69
CA SER A 105 -8.34 1.48 -1.42
C SER A 105 -7.36 1.58 -0.25
N HIS A 106 -6.15 1.06 -0.42
CA HIS A 106 -5.08 1.17 0.59
C HIS A 106 -4.78 2.63 0.96
N LEU A 107 -4.65 3.53 -0.03
CA LEU A 107 -4.38 4.95 0.20
C LEU A 107 -5.53 5.63 0.98
N ILE A 108 -6.78 5.27 0.69
CA ILE A 108 -7.96 5.82 1.39
C ILE A 108 -7.95 5.37 2.85
N ILE A 109 -7.74 4.08 3.12
CA ILE A 109 -7.73 3.51 4.47
C ILE A 109 -6.60 4.11 5.31
N MET A 110 -5.42 4.28 4.71
CA MET A 110 -4.27 4.92 5.32
C MET A 110 -4.56 6.38 5.68
N SER A 111 -5.21 7.12 4.77
CA SER A 111 -5.58 8.53 5.00
C SER A 111 -6.60 8.66 6.15
N ILE A 112 -7.62 7.82 6.17
CA ILE A 112 -8.62 7.79 7.25
C ILE A 112 -7.97 7.41 8.58
N SER A 113 -7.12 6.39 8.60
CA SER A 113 -6.39 5.95 9.81
C SER A 113 -5.50 7.05 10.37
N CYS A 114 -4.89 7.87 9.50
CA CYS A 114 -4.10 9.04 9.90
C CYS A 114 -4.98 10.13 10.55
N ILE A 115 -6.12 10.44 9.93
CA ILE A 115 -7.07 11.44 10.46
C ILE A 115 -7.65 11.01 11.80
N LEU A 116 -8.00 9.72 11.94
CA LEU A 116 -8.62 9.20 13.16
C LEU A 116 -7.71 9.24 14.38
N LYS A 117 -6.38 9.22 14.19
CA LYS A 117 -5.42 9.35 15.28
C LYS A 117 -5.12 10.81 15.67
N ASN A 118 -5.29 11.75 14.75
CA ASN A 118 -5.09 13.17 15.04
C ASN A 118 -6.26 13.82 15.81
N LYS A 119 -7.32 13.06 16.09
CA LYS A 119 -8.39 13.40 17.04
C LYS A 119 -8.19 12.64 18.35
#